data_AF-A0A1H9X4T8-F1
#
_entry.id   AF-A0A1H9X4T8-F1
#
_cell.length_a   1.000
_cell.length_b   1.000
_cell.length_c   1.000
_cell.angle_alpha   90.00
_cell.angle_beta   90.00
_cell.angle_gamma   90.00
#
_symmetry.space_group_name_H-M   'P 1'
#
loop_
_entity.id
_entity.type
_entity.pdbx_description
1 polymer ?
#
loop_
_entity_poly.entity_id
_entity_poly.type
_entity_poly.pdbx_seq_one_letter_code
_entity_poly.pdbx_strand_id
1 'polypeptide(L)'
;MRSNDGCLERLAGDRFSYSFSPTSLGMAITVSCSCGQKLYLGNFLDHDEKEIDLSKYGPLSKRDLENKKFEEDVLRILQMEDPRICAIASARKPTFDMIYFFAIGVACHSDSRISKSVLYSYSLDKNNHKTKNYTGTEQENIELFFKYFKQKIREEIEKYDCENEALLKKMSS
;
A
#
# COMPACT_ATOMS: atom_id res chain seq x y z
N MET A 1 -36.01 -2.74 -6.23
CA MET A 1 -36.61 -4.05 -6.52
C MET A 1 -35.99 -5.07 -5.57
N ARG A 2 -36.85 -5.67 -4.74
CA ARG A 2 -36.70 -6.85 -3.86
C ARG A 2 -35.34 -7.12 -3.19
N SER A 3 -35.35 -6.87 -1.87
CA SER A 3 -34.55 -7.58 -0.86
C SER A 3 -34.55 -9.09 -1.13
N ASN A 4 -33.38 -9.71 -1.26
CA ASN A 4 -33.21 -11.16 -1.31
C ASN A 4 -32.80 -11.67 0.07
N ASP A 5 -33.75 -11.62 1.01
CA ASP A 5 -33.69 -12.18 2.38
C ASP A 5 -33.56 -13.72 2.43
N GLY A 6 -33.24 -14.38 1.30
CA GLY A 6 -33.19 -15.84 1.19
C GLY A 6 -31.79 -16.48 1.25
N CYS A 7 -30.71 -15.69 1.22
CA CYS A 7 -29.34 -16.21 1.20
C CYS A 7 -28.74 -16.45 2.59
N LEU A 8 -29.31 -15.88 3.66
CA LEU A 8 -28.62 -15.72 4.94
C LEU A 8 -28.96 -16.74 6.03
N GLU A 9 -29.89 -17.68 5.82
CA GLU A 9 -30.38 -18.46 6.98
C GLU A 9 -30.02 -19.95 7.06
N ARG A 10 -29.50 -20.64 6.02
CA ARG A 10 -29.18 -22.08 6.16
C ARG A 10 -28.00 -22.53 5.29
N LEU A 11 -26.87 -22.87 5.92
CA LEU A 11 -25.69 -23.53 5.37
C LEU A 11 -25.96 -25.02 5.08
N ALA A 12 -26.97 -25.34 4.26
CA ALA A 12 -27.18 -26.71 3.78
C ALA A 12 -26.47 -26.92 2.44
N GLY A 13 -25.66 -27.98 2.33
CA GLY A 13 -24.80 -28.29 1.18
C GLY A 13 -25.52 -28.43 -0.18
N ASP A 14 -26.85 -28.57 -0.16
CA ASP A 14 -27.66 -28.89 -1.34
C ASP A 14 -28.01 -27.68 -2.22
N ARG A 15 -27.56 -26.45 -1.86
CA ARG A 15 -27.85 -25.21 -2.62
C ARG A 15 -26.73 -24.73 -3.52
N PHE A 16 -25.57 -25.39 -3.49
CA PHE A 16 -24.39 -25.01 -4.27
C PHE A 16 -24.05 -26.11 -5.25
N SER A 17 -23.90 -25.77 -6.53
CA SER A 17 -23.29 -26.64 -7.51
C SER A 17 -21.85 -26.21 -7.77
N TYR A 18 -20.96 -27.18 -7.72
CA TYR A 18 -19.54 -27.00 -8.00
C TYR A 18 -19.26 -27.54 -9.39
N SER A 19 -18.70 -26.70 -10.26
CA SER A 19 -18.19 -27.15 -11.56
C SER A 19 -16.69 -27.00 -11.61
N PHE A 20 -16.03 -28.08 -12.00
CA PHE A 20 -14.58 -28.17 -12.17
C PHE A 20 -14.27 -28.25 -13.66
N SER A 21 -13.69 -27.17 -14.20
CA SER A 21 -13.35 -27.09 -15.62
C SER A 21 -11.83 -27.09 -15.77
N PRO A 22 -11.22 -28.14 -16.34
CA PRO A 22 -9.79 -28.12 -16.64
C PRO A 22 -9.50 -27.06 -17.70
N THR A 23 -8.42 -26.31 -17.50
CA THR A 23 -7.89 -25.29 -18.41
C THR A 23 -6.43 -25.59 -18.73
N SER A 24 -5.86 -24.94 -19.75
CA SER A 24 -4.45 -25.11 -20.11
C SER A 24 -3.46 -24.61 -19.04
N LEU A 25 -3.94 -23.99 -17.96
CA LEU A 25 -3.14 -23.44 -16.87
C LEU A 25 -3.51 -24.03 -15.49
N GLY A 26 -4.39 -25.03 -15.44
CA GLY A 26 -4.86 -25.61 -14.17
C GLY A 26 -6.37 -25.84 -14.13
N MET A 27 -6.97 -25.88 -12.94
CA MET A 27 -8.39 -26.16 -12.77
C MET A 27 -9.17 -24.92 -12.33
N ALA A 28 -10.21 -24.57 -13.09
CA ALA A 28 -11.13 -23.50 -12.75
C ALA A 28 -12.31 -24.07 -11.95
N ILE A 29 -12.50 -23.57 -10.72
CA ILE A 29 -13.60 -23.99 -9.84
C ILE A 29 -14.65 -22.87 -9.80
N THR A 30 -15.86 -23.17 -10.25
CA THR A 30 -17.00 -22.26 -10.13
C THR A 30 -18.00 -22.81 -9.14
N VAL A 31 -18.42 -21.97 -8.19
CA VAL A 31 -19.52 -22.26 -7.28
C VAL A 31 -20.74 -21.49 -7.75
N SER A 32 -21.81 -22.20 -8.09
CA SER A 32 -23.09 -21.59 -8.46
C SER A 32 -24.10 -21.78 -7.33
N CYS A 33 -24.66 -20.67 -6.85
CA CYS A 33 -25.81 -20.67 -5.95
C CYS A 33 -27.09 -20.88 -6.75
N SER A 34 -28.08 -21.59 -6.18
CA SER A 34 -29.44 -21.70 -6.73
C SER A 34 -30.13 -20.34 -6.95
N CYS A 35 -29.64 -19.29 -6.30
CA CYS A 35 -30.03 -17.90 -6.48
C CYS A 35 -29.45 -17.22 -7.75
N GLY A 36 -28.68 -17.96 -8.57
CA GLY A 36 -28.10 -17.49 -9.82
C GLY A 36 -26.76 -16.74 -9.69
N GLN A 37 -26.29 -16.50 -8.46
CA GLN A 37 -24.96 -15.93 -8.22
C GLN A 37 -23.87 -16.98 -8.46
N LYS A 38 -22.83 -16.59 -9.18
CA LYS A 38 -21.65 -17.42 -9.44
C LYS A 38 -20.44 -16.79 -8.78
N LEU A 39 -19.71 -17.58 -7.99
CA LEU A 39 -18.43 -17.19 -7.43
C LEU A 39 -17.33 -18.00 -8.14
N TYR A 40 -16.39 -17.29 -8.73
CA TYR A 40 -15.22 -17.89 -9.36
C TYR A 40 -14.09 -17.95 -8.33
N LEU A 41 -13.67 -19.16 -7.96
CA LEU A 41 -12.67 -19.36 -6.90
C LEU A 41 -11.21 -19.30 -7.41
N GLY A 42 -11.01 -19.03 -8.69
CA GLY A 42 -9.68 -18.86 -9.31
C GLY A 42 -9.21 -20.09 -10.10
N ASN A 43 -8.02 -19.94 -10.70
CA ASN A 43 -7.26 -21.02 -11.33
C ASN A 43 -6.25 -21.56 -10.30
N PHE A 44 -6.33 -22.84 -9.99
CA PHE A 44 -5.30 -23.53 -9.18
C PHE A 44 -4.17 -23.98 -10.11
N LEU A 45 -2.97 -23.43 -9.91
CA LEU A 45 -1.75 -23.80 -10.62
C LEU A 45 -1.04 -24.96 -9.89
N ASP A 46 -0.59 -25.98 -10.62
CA ASP A 46 0.20 -27.11 -10.12
C ASP A 46 1.66 -26.69 -9.79
N HIS A 47 1.84 -25.84 -8.78
CA HIS A 47 3.17 -25.59 -8.22
C HIS A 47 3.25 -26.11 -6.80
N ASP A 48 4.31 -26.88 -6.53
CA ASP A 48 4.62 -27.52 -5.25
C ASP A 48 4.28 -26.60 -4.08
N GLU A 49 3.25 -26.99 -3.33
CA GLU A 49 2.80 -26.29 -2.14
C GLU A 49 3.94 -26.28 -1.13
N LYS A 50 4.66 -25.15 -1.02
CA LYS A 50 5.42 -24.87 0.19
C LYS A 50 4.40 -24.86 1.34
N GLU A 51 4.63 -25.67 2.37
CA GLU A 51 3.79 -25.67 3.59
C GLU A 51 3.48 -24.23 4.01
N ILE A 52 2.23 -23.84 3.83
CA ILE A 52 1.75 -22.51 4.17
C ILE A 52 1.59 -22.51 5.69
N ASP A 53 2.44 -21.76 6.39
CA ASP A 53 2.31 -21.56 7.83
C ASP A 53 1.03 -20.75 8.12
N LEU A 54 -0.07 -21.48 8.38
CA LEU A 54 -1.40 -20.91 8.64
C LEU A 54 -1.42 -19.98 9.86
N SER A 55 -0.42 -20.04 10.75
CA SER A 55 -0.32 -19.12 11.89
C SER A 55 -0.03 -17.67 11.45
N LYS A 56 0.57 -17.48 10.26
CA LYS A 56 0.80 -16.16 9.65
C LYS A 56 -0.42 -15.56 8.96
N TYR A 57 -1.49 -16.34 8.76
CA TYR A 57 -2.71 -15.94 8.06
C TYR A 57 -3.90 -15.73 9.00
N GLY A 58 -3.64 -15.60 10.31
CA GLY A 58 -4.64 -15.19 11.28
C GLY A 58 -5.21 -13.80 10.95
N PRO A 59 -6.41 -13.46 11.48
CA PRO A 59 -7.00 -12.14 11.26
C PRO A 59 -6.05 -11.04 11.77
N LEU A 60 -5.73 -10.09 10.90
CA LEU A 60 -4.85 -8.97 11.21
C LEU A 60 -5.44 -8.15 12.37
N SER A 61 -4.58 -7.76 13.32
CA SER A 61 -5.00 -6.81 14.34
C SER A 61 -5.24 -5.43 13.70
N LYS A 62 -5.98 -4.57 14.39
CA LYS A 62 -6.17 -3.18 13.97
C LYS A 62 -4.83 -2.45 13.78
N ARG A 63 -3.84 -2.75 14.63
CA ARG A 63 -2.50 -2.17 14.55
C ARG A 63 -1.74 -2.65 13.31
N ASP A 64 -1.90 -3.90 12.92
CA ASP A 64 -1.28 -4.44 11.70
C ASP A 64 -1.89 -3.79 10.45
N LEU A 65 -3.21 -3.54 10.44
CA LEU A 65 -3.87 -2.81 9.37
C LEU A 65 -3.39 -1.34 9.28
N GLU A 66 -3.21 -0.67 10.42
CA GLU A 66 -2.66 0.69 10.48
C GLU A 66 -1.20 0.75 10.01
N ASN A 67 -0.39 -0.24 10.39
CA ASN A 67 1.00 -0.36 9.91
C ASN A 67 1.05 -0.63 8.40
N LYS A 68 0.26 -1.57 7.88
CA LYS A 68 0.19 -1.83 6.44
C LYS A 68 -0.19 -0.59 5.64
N LYS A 69 -1.22 0.14 6.07
CA LYS A 69 -1.63 1.38 5.41
C LYS A 69 -0.51 2.43 5.44
N PHE A 70 0.15 2.58 6.58
CA PHE A 70 1.31 3.47 6.70
C PHE A 70 2.42 3.08 5.72
N GLU A 71 2.80 1.80 5.67
CA GLU A 71 3.82 1.29 4.75
C GLU A 71 3.46 1.51 3.27
N GLU A 72 2.19 1.31 2.90
CA GLU A 72 1.68 1.57 1.55
C GLU A 72 1.81 3.06 1.19
N ASP A 73 1.40 3.97 2.07
CA ASP A 73 1.52 5.42 1.85
C ASP A 73 2.98 5.87 1.75
N VAL A 74 3.88 5.29 2.56
CA VAL A 74 5.33 5.50 2.45
C VAL A 74 5.85 5.06 1.09
N LEU A 75 5.50 3.85 0.65
CA LEU A 75 5.95 3.31 -0.63
C LEU A 75 5.50 4.18 -1.81
N ARG A 76 4.28 4.71 -1.78
CA ARG A 76 3.77 5.62 -2.82
C ARG A 76 4.61 6.88 -2.93
N ILE A 77 5.03 7.47 -1.80
CA ILE A 77 5.91 8.66 -1.81
C ILE A 77 7.29 8.28 -2.36
N LEU A 78 7.87 7.17 -1.88
CA LEU A 78 9.20 6.73 -2.32
C LEU A 78 9.24 6.29 -3.78
N GLN A 79 8.13 5.88 -4.38
CA GLN A 79 8.05 5.58 -5.82
C GLN A 79 8.34 6.82 -6.68
N MET A 80 8.05 8.02 -6.17
CA MET A 80 8.33 9.28 -6.87
C MET A 80 9.82 9.63 -6.96
N GLU A 81 10.68 8.90 -6.23
CA GLU A 81 12.14 9.00 -6.35
C GLU A 81 12.63 8.49 -7.73
N ASP A 82 11.89 7.58 -8.36
CA ASP A 82 12.18 7.14 -9.73
C ASP A 82 11.65 8.18 -10.74
N PRO A 83 12.54 8.82 -11.53
CA PRO A 83 12.14 9.80 -12.53
C PRO A 83 11.14 9.27 -13.56
N ARG A 84 11.20 7.97 -13.89
CA ARG A 84 10.29 7.33 -14.85
C ARG A 84 8.89 7.21 -14.27
N ILE A 85 8.78 6.74 -13.02
CA ILE A 85 7.49 6.63 -12.35
C ILE A 85 6.88 8.02 -12.16
N CYS A 86 7.67 8.99 -11.71
CA CYS A 86 7.19 10.36 -11.57
C CYS A 86 6.71 10.93 -12.91
N ALA A 87 7.43 10.67 -14.01
CA ALA A 87 7.03 11.14 -15.34
C ALA A 87 5.75 10.47 -15.86
N ILE A 88 5.52 9.18 -15.55
CA ILE A 88 4.27 8.49 -15.88
C ILE A 88 3.10 9.12 -15.10
N ALA A 89 3.30 9.42 -13.82
CA ALA A 89 2.26 9.99 -12.97
C ALA A 89 1.92 11.45 -13.34
N SER A 90 2.90 12.23 -13.79
CA SER A 90 2.72 13.67 -14.06
C SER A 90 2.69 14.07 -15.53
N ALA A 91 2.98 13.14 -16.45
CA ALA A 91 3.21 13.39 -17.88
C ALA A 91 4.25 14.49 -18.18
N ARG A 92 5.17 14.77 -17.24
CA ARG A 92 6.16 15.84 -17.30
C ARG A 92 7.48 15.39 -16.66
N LYS A 93 8.56 16.17 -16.85
CA LYS A 93 9.80 15.95 -16.11
C LYS A 93 9.55 16.11 -14.61
N PRO A 94 10.10 15.23 -13.74
CA PRO A 94 9.98 15.38 -12.30
C PRO A 94 10.57 16.71 -11.85
N THR A 95 9.77 17.48 -11.11
CA THR A 95 10.24 18.67 -10.38
C THR A 95 10.06 18.44 -8.89
N PHE A 96 10.84 19.16 -8.09
CA PHE A 96 10.74 19.16 -6.64
C PHE A 96 9.31 19.48 -6.19
N ASP A 97 8.70 20.53 -6.74
CA ASP A 97 7.33 20.93 -6.41
C ASP A 97 6.33 19.80 -6.66
N MET A 98 6.45 19.05 -7.76
CA MET A 98 5.54 17.92 -8.04
C MET A 98 5.65 16.84 -6.97
N ILE A 99 6.88 16.43 -6.63
CA ILE A 99 7.15 15.41 -5.63
C ILE A 99 6.66 15.88 -4.25
N TYR A 100 6.97 17.13 -3.90
CA TYR A 100 6.61 17.74 -2.63
C TYR A 100 5.09 17.86 -2.47
N PHE A 101 4.37 18.37 -3.47
CA PHE A 101 2.91 18.49 -3.40
C PHE A 101 2.23 17.12 -3.38
N PHE A 102 2.77 16.13 -4.10
CA PHE A 102 2.29 14.76 -4.01
C PHE A 102 2.44 14.22 -2.57
N ALA A 103 3.62 14.37 -1.97
CA ALA A 103 3.87 13.91 -0.60
C ALA A 103 2.99 14.62 0.44
N ILE A 104 2.76 15.93 0.28
CA ILE A 104 1.81 16.67 1.13
C ILE A 104 0.38 16.16 0.92
N GLY A 105 -0.03 15.92 -0.32
CA GLY A 105 -1.36 15.38 -0.62
C GLY A 105 -1.61 14.04 0.05
N VAL A 106 -0.61 13.15 0.06
CA VAL A 106 -0.65 11.90 0.82
C VAL A 106 -0.75 12.22 2.32
N ALA A 107 0.16 13.05 2.85
CA ALA A 107 0.23 13.40 4.27
C ALA A 107 -1.07 13.98 4.85
N CYS A 108 -1.85 14.74 4.07
CA CYS A 108 -3.12 15.33 4.50
C CYS A 108 -4.24 14.29 4.74
N HIS A 109 -4.14 13.10 4.13
CA HIS A 109 -5.18 12.08 4.15
C HIS A 109 -4.70 10.73 4.72
N SER A 110 -3.43 10.66 5.10
CA SER A 110 -2.77 9.45 5.59
C SER A 110 -2.62 9.44 7.12
N ASP A 111 -1.92 8.42 7.62
CA ASP A 111 -1.46 8.33 8.99
C ASP A 111 -0.64 9.57 9.40
N SER A 112 -0.82 10.05 10.64
CA SER A 112 -0.09 11.18 11.21
C SER A 112 1.44 11.02 11.19
N ARG A 113 1.94 9.78 11.21
CA ARG A 113 3.36 9.44 11.07
C ARG A 113 3.94 9.92 9.75
N ILE A 114 3.15 9.87 8.66
CA ILE A 114 3.58 10.38 7.34
C ILE A 114 3.75 11.90 7.39
N SER A 115 2.76 12.63 7.94
CA SER A 115 2.84 14.09 8.06
C SER A 115 4.06 14.55 8.85
N LYS A 116 4.42 13.84 9.93
CA LYS A 116 5.61 14.14 10.72
C LYS A 116 6.92 13.81 10.00
N SER A 117 6.87 12.91 9.02
CA SER A 117 8.03 12.48 8.25
C SER A 117 8.31 13.38 7.04
N VAL A 118 7.35 14.23 6.64
CA VAL A 118 7.53 15.22 5.57
C VAL A 118 8.21 16.47 6.14
N LEU A 119 9.36 16.84 5.59
CA LEU A 119 9.98 18.14 5.87
C LEU A 119 9.21 19.23 5.12
N TYR A 120 8.44 20.03 5.85
CA TYR A 120 7.69 21.14 5.27
C TYR A 120 8.62 22.20 4.68
N SER A 121 8.15 22.92 3.66
CA SER A 121 8.93 23.95 2.95
C SER A 121 9.35 25.12 3.84
N TYR A 122 8.59 25.32 4.91
CA TYR A 122 8.90 26.29 5.94
C TYR A 122 8.77 25.66 7.32
N SER A 123 9.69 26.03 8.20
CA SER A 123 9.66 25.71 9.62
C SER A 123 9.80 27.00 10.43
N LEU A 124 9.45 26.94 11.72
CA LEU A 124 9.73 28.02 12.66
C LEU A 124 11.02 27.68 13.40
N ASP A 125 11.93 28.64 13.48
CA ASP A 125 13.11 28.51 14.34
C ASP A 125 12.76 28.67 15.82
N LYS A 126 13.76 28.60 16.70
CA LYS A 126 13.58 28.76 18.16
C LYS A 126 13.03 30.13 18.56
N ASN A 127 13.09 31.11 17.67
CA ASN A 127 12.65 32.49 17.88
C ASN A 127 11.33 32.79 17.13
N ASN A 128 10.62 31.77 16.64
CA ASN A 128 9.41 31.89 15.81
C ASN A 128 9.62 32.61 14.47
N HIS A 129 10.84 32.68 13.95
CA HIS A 129 11.09 33.15 12.61
C HIS A 129 10.92 32.04 11.58
N LYS A 130 10.32 32.40 10.45
CA LYS A 130 10.09 31.49 9.33
C LYS A 130 11.41 31.20 8.62
N THR A 131 11.83 29.94 8.64
CA THR A 131 12.99 29.43 7.93
C THR A 131 12.53 28.64 6.70
N LYS A 132 13.16 28.88 5.54
CA LYS A 132 12.91 28.10 4.32
C LYS A 132 13.83 26.88 4.31
N ASN A 133 13.26 25.67 4.25
CA ASN A 133 14.03 24.44 4.34
C ASN A 133 14.64 23.99 2.99
N TYR A 134 14.11 24.51 1.88
CA TYR A 134 14.58 24.19 0.52
C TYR A 134 15.06 25.45 -0.19
N THR A 135 16.37 25.59 -0.34
CA THR A 135 17.04 26.76 -0.95
C THR A 135 17.99 26.37 -2.09
N GLY A 136 18.18 25.08 -2.35
CA GLY A 136 19.06 24.58 -3.40
C GLY A 136 18.39 24.52 -4.77
N THR A 137 19.08 23.87 -5.70
CA THR A 137 18.56 23.46 -7.01
C THR A 137 17.43 22.43 -6.89
N GLU A 138 16.70 22.19 -7.98
CA GLU A 138 15.67 21.14 -8.05
C GLU A 138 16.20 19.79 -7.55
N GLN A 139 17.38 19.38 -8.01
CA GLN A 139 17.96 18.10 -7.65
C GLN A 139 18.38 18.06 -6.17
N GLU A 140 19.03 19.11 -5.67
CA GLU A 140 19.43 19.19 -4.26
C GLU A 140 18.21 19.16 -3.32
N ASN A 141 17.11 19.83 -3.69
CA ASN A 141 15.88 19.82 -2.89
C ASN A 141 15.19 18.45 -2.90
N ILE A 142 15.18 17.75 -4.04
CA ILE A 142 14.67 16.37 -4.15
C ILE A 142 15.50 15.42 -3.27
N GLU A 143 16.82 15.47 -3.38
CA GLU A 143 17.74 14.65 -2.59
C GLU A 143 17.57 14.93 -1.09
N LEU A 144 17.49 16.20 -0.68
CA LEU A 144 17.24 16.60 0.70
C LEU A 144 15.90 16.06 1.22
N PHE A 145 14.83 16.19 0.43
CA PHE A 145 13.51 15.69 0.79
C PHE A 145 13.53 14.19 1.04
N PHE A 146 14.02 13.39 0.09
CA PHE A 146 14.02 11.93 0.24
C PHE A 146 14.97 11.46 1.34
N LYS A 147 16.12 12.12 1.52
CA LYS A 147 17.04 11.82 2.62
C LYS A 147 16.37 12.02 3.98
N TYR A 148 15.73 13.17 4.19
CA TYR A 148 15.02 13.45 5.44
C TYR A 148 13.85 12.47 5.64
N PHE A 149 13.03 12.27 4.59
CA PHE A 149 11.87 11.39 4.64
C PHE A 149 12.27 9.96 4.99
N LYS A 150 13.24 9.37 4.27
CA LYS A 150 13.78 8.02 4.55
C LYS A 150 14.29 7.90 5.98
N GLN A 151 15.00 8.92 6.49
CA GLN A 151 15.46 8.92 7.88
C GLN A 151 14.29 8.82 8.88
N LYS A 152 13.25 9.65 8.71
CA LYS A 152 12.08 9.63 9.59
C LYS A 152 11.27 8.35 9.49
N ILE A 153 11.15 7.78 8.30
CA ILE A 153 10.52 6.47 8.13
C ILE A 153 11.32 5.39 8.86
N ARG A 154 12.66 5.37 8.78
CA ARG A 154 13.48 4.41 9.53
C ARG A 154 13.22 4.49 11.04
N GLU A 155 13.19 5.70 11.60
CA GLU A 155 12.86 5.93 13.01
C GLU A 155 11.45 5.43 13.38
N GLU A 156 10.48 5.48 12.47
CA GLU A 156 9.11 4.99 12.71
C GLU A 156 9.00 3.46 12.56
N ILE A 157 9.63 2.86 11.54
CA ILE A 157 9.58 1.41 11.33
C ILE A 157 10.34 0.69 12.44
N GLU A 158 11.40 1.25 13.03
CA GLU A 158 12.10 0.61 14.17
C GLU A 158 11.23 0.45 15.42
N LYS A 159 10.08 1.15 15.50
CA LYS A 159 9.14 1.03 16.64
C LYS A 159 8.24 -0.19 16.56
N TYR A 160 8.25 -0.93 15.46
CA TYR A 160 7.48 -2.14 15.26
C TYR A 160 8.26 -3.13 14.38
N ASP A 161 8.04 -4.43 14.51
CA ASP A 161 8.73 -5.41 13.67
C ASP A 161 8.18 -5.38 12.24
N CYS A 162 8.65 -4.44 11.41
CA CYS A 162 8.22 -4.28 10.02
C CYS A 162 8.75 -5.43 9.16
N GLU A 163 7.84 -6.22 8.59
CA GLU A 163 8.17 -7.37 7.73
C GLU A 163 8.05 -7.05 6.23
N ASN A 164 7.77 -5.80 5.86
CA ASN A 164 7.55 -5.42 4.47
C ASN A 164 8.85 -5.31 3.69
N GLU A 165 9.22 -6.40 3.00
CA GLU A 165 10.46 -6.52 2.23
C GLU A 165 10.64 -5.40 1.19
N ALA A 166 9.56 -4.98 0.52
CA ALA A 166 9.63 -3.94 -0.50
C ALA A 166 10.02 -2.58 0.12
N LEU A 167 9.45 -2.26 1.28
CA LEU A 167 9.79 -1.06 2.03
C LEU A 167 11.22 -1.12 2.57
N LEU A 168 11.61 -2.24 3.19
CA LEU A 168 12.95 -2.45 3.72
C LEU A 168 14.02 -2.28 2.64
N LYS A 169 13.81 -2.87 1.45
CA LYS A 169 14.71 -2.71 0.31
C LYS A 169 14.87 -1.24 -0.13
N LYS A 170 13.77 -0.49 -0.16
CA LYS A 170 13.77 0.95 -0.46
C LYS A 170 14.45 1.78 0.63
N MET A 171 14.47 1.30 1.88
CA MET A 171 15.18 1.95 2.98
C MET A 171 16.68 1.65 2.98
N SER A 172 17.12 0.52 2.42
CA SER A 172 18.55 0.18 2.31
C SER A 172 19.27 0.83 1.12
N SER A 173 18.51 1.43 0.19
CA SER A 173 19.00 2.09 -1.02
C SER A 173 19.07 3.62 -0.86
#